data_AF-A0AA44A501-F1
#
_entry.id   AF-A0AA44A501-F1
#
_cell.length_a   1.000
_cell.length_b   1.000
_cell.length_c   1.000
_cell.angle_alpha   90.00
_cell.angle_beta   90.00
_cell.angle_gamma   90.00
#
_symmetry.space_group_name_H-M   'P 1'
#
loop_
_entity.id
_entity.type
_entity.pdbx_description
1 polymer ?
#
loop_
_entity_poly.entity_id
_entity_poly.type
_entity_poly.pdbx_seq_one_letter_code
_entity_poly.pdbx_strand_id
1 'polypeptide(L)'
;MFKRTKLILIATTLLSGCSTTNNEFNNETKSVPEEMEASKYVGQGFQPPAEKDAIEFAKNHKDKIAKRGEQFFMDNFGLKVKATNVVGSGDGVEVYVHCDDHDIVF
;
A
#
# COMPACT_ATOMS: atom_id res chain seq x y z
N MET A 1 9.85 -51.57 47.88
CA MET A 1 8.47 -51.79 47.39
C MET A 1 7.82 -50.42 47.17
N PHE A 2 7.82 -49.93 45.92
CA PHE A 2 7.43 -48.56 45.55
C PHE A 2 5.90 -48.39 45.58
N LYS A 3 5.38 -47.55 46.47
CA LYS A 3 3.99 -47.07 46.40
C LYS A 3 3.92 -45.86 45.48
N ARG A 4 3.14 -45.98 44.40
CA ARG A 4 2.98 -44.95 43.36
C ARG A 4 2.04 -43.84 43.86
N THR A 5 2.61 -42.71 44.27
CA THR A 5 1.84 -41.48 44.48
C THR A 5 1.61 -40.82 43.13
N LYS A 6 0.35 -40.72 42.70
CA LYS A 6 -0.04 -40.02 41.46
C LYS A 6 0.15 -38.52 41.68
N LEU A 7 1.14 -37.93 41.02
CA LEU A 7 1.32 -36.48 40.96
C LEU A 7 0.42 -35.94 39.83
N ILE A 8 -0.68 -35.28 40.19
CA ILE A 8 -1.53 -34.58 39.22
C ILE A 8 -0.85 -33.24 38.92
N LEU A 9 -0.25 -33.13 37.74
CA LEU A 9 0.35 -31.89 37.25
C LEU A 9 -0.77 -31.02 36.65
N ILE A 10 -1.30 -30.07 37.42
CA ILE A 10 -2.20 -29.05 36.89
C ILE A 10 -1.31 -27.98 36.24
N ALA A 11 -1.10 -28.11 34.93
CA ALA A 11 -0.48 -27.07 34.13
C ALA A 11 -1.50 -25.95 33.92
N THR A 12 -1.38 -24.87 34.69
CA THR A 12 -2.04 -23.60 34.40
C THR A 12 -1.46 -23.05 33.10
N THR A 13 -2.16 -23.28 31.98
CA THR A 13 -1.90 -22.57 30.74
C THR A 13 -2.27 -21.10 30.95
N LEU A 14 -1.25 -20.27 31.15
CA LEU A 14 -1.34 -18.82 31.10
C LEU A 14 -2.02 -18.44 29.77
N LEU A 15 -3.19 -17.80 29.86
CA LEU A 15 -3.82 -17.13 28.74
C LEU A 15 -2.78 -16.14 28.19
N SER A 16 -2.16 -16.52 27.07
CA SER A 16 -1.29 -15.63 26.32
C SER A 16 -2.20 -14.58 25.72
N GLY A 17 -2.24 -13.41 26.36
CA GLY A 17 -2.85 -12.23 25.79
C GLY A 17 -2.28 -12.01 24.39
N CYS A 18 -3.18 -11.77 23.44
CA CYS A 18 -2.81 -11.36 22.09
C CYS A 18 -2.24 -9.94 22.20
N SER A 19 -0.94 -9.83 22.46
CA SER A 19 -0.23 -8.56 22.38
C SER A 19 -0.08 -8.24 20.89
N THR A 20 -0.87 -7.29 20.41
CA THR A 20 -0.56 -6.53 19.20
C THR A 20 0.84 -5.98 19.34
N THR A 21 1.80 -6.66 18.73
CA THR A 21 3.16 -6.16 18.57
C THR A 21 3.08 -5.12 17.47
N ASN A 22 2.86 -3.87 17.86
CA ASN A 22 3.10 -2.73 16.98
C ASN A 22 4.59 -2.76 16.66
N ASN A 23 4.94 -3.20 15.45
CA ASN A 23 6.30 -3.09 14.94
C ASN A 23 6.59 -1.60 14.71
N GLU A 24 7.02 -0.94 15.79
CA GLU A 24 7.52 0.42 15.78
C GLU A 24 8.87 0.44 15.06
N PHE A 25 8.84 0.57 13.73
CA PHE A 25 10.03 0.90 12.96
C PHE A 25 10.37 2.38 13.18
N ASN A 26 11.07 2.64 14.28
CA ASN A 26 11.76 3.91 14.50
C ASN A 26 12.94 4.04 13.53
N ASN A 27 12.68 4.70 12.40
CA ASN A 27 13.71 5.35 11.58
C ASN A 27 13.27 6.80 11.34
N GLU A 28 13.80 7.72 12.15
CA GLU A 28 13.68 9.16 11.92
C GLU A 28 14.31 9.53 10.57
N THR A 29 13.47 9.55 9.52
CA THR A 29 13.83 10.01 8.18
C THR A 29 12.66 10.84 7.69
N LYS A 30 12.66 12.17 7.95
CA LYS A 30 11.64 13.17 7.54
C LYS A 30 10.36 12.52 6.99
N SER A 31 9.66 11.79 7.85
CA SER A 31 8.64 10.85 7.41
C SER A 31 7.36 11.64 7.18
N VAL A 32 6.63 11.28 6.13
CA VAL A 32 5.24 11.70 6.04
C VAL A 32 4.54 11.08 7.27
N PRO A 33 3.87 11.89 8.11
CA PRO A 33 3.16 11.34 9.27
C PRO A 33 2.06 10.39 8.79
N GLU A 34 1.70 9.41 9.62
CA GLU A 34 0.62 8.46 9.30
C GLU A 34 -0.69 9.18 8.99
N GLU A 35 -0.98 10.25 9.74
CA GLU A 35 -2.11 11.13 9.52
C GLU A 35 -1.67 12.58 9.45
N MET A 36 -2.41 13.38 8.68
CA MET A 36 -2.26 14.84 8.67
C MET A 36 -3.58 15.53 8.32
N GLU A 37 -3.68 16.81 8.66
CA GLU A 37 -4.84 17.62 8.27
C GLU A 37 -5.08 17.55 6.75
N ALA A 38 -6.31 17.23 6.35
CA ALA A 38 -6.68 17.12 4.95
C ALA A 38 -6.41 18.40 4.15
N SER A 39 -6.54 19.57 4.77
CA SER A 39 -6.20 20.88 4.18
C SER A 39 -4.72 21.04 3.80
N LYS A 40 -3.84 20.22 4.38
CA LYS A 40 -2.38 20.22 4.15
C LYS A 40 -1.92 19.01 3.32
N TYR A 41 -2.81 18.05 3.07
CA TYR A 41 -2.50 16.84 2.33
C TYR A 41 -2.66 17.07 0.83
N VAL A 42 -1.58 16.87 0.08
CA VAL A 42 -1.54 17.00 -1.40
C VAL A 42 -1.06 15.71 -2.08
N GLY A 43 -1.12 14.57 -1.37
CA GLY A 43 -0.75 13.25 -1.89
C GLY A 43 0.59 12.70 -1.41
N GLN A 44 1.29 13.40 -0.51
CA GLN A 44 2.54 12.91 0.08
C GLN A 44 2.34 11.57 0.80
N GLY A 45 3.23 10.60 0.56
CA GLY A 45 3.17 9.29 1.22
C GLY A 45 2.11 8.34 0.69
N PHE A 46 1.29 8.75 -0.28
CA PHE A 46 0.34 7.84 -0.94
C PHE A 46 1.06 6.69 -1.64
N GLN A 47 0.80 5.45 -1.20
CA GLN A 47 1.37 4.24 -1.77
C GLN A 47 0.42 3.06 -1.54
N PRO A 48 -0.20 2.52 -2.61
CA PRO A 48 -0.90 1.24 -2.52
C PRO A 48 0.03 0.12 -2.03
N PRO A 49 -0.49 -0.97 -1.44
CA PRO A 49 0.32 -2.14 -1.12
C PRO A 49 1.08 -2.62 -2.37
N ALA A 50 2.40 -2.62 -2.32
CA ALA A 50 3.25 -2.95 -3.45
C ALA A 50 4.61 -3.49 -3.01
N GLU A 51 5.20 -4.32 -3.86
CA GLU A 51 6.58 -4.74 -3.71
C GLU A 51 7.55 -3.56 -3.93
N LYS A 52 8.72 -3.63 -3.29
CA LYS A 52 9.69 -2.50 -3.33
C LYS A 52 10.24 -2.26 -4.74
N ASP A 53 10.46 -3.34 -5.48
CA ASP A 53 10.90 -3.32 -6.87
C ASP A 53 9.81 -2.77 -7.80
N ALA A 54 8.54 -3.10 -7.57
CA ALA A 54 7.40 -2.52 -8.28
C ALA A 54 7.33 -0.98 -8.10
N ILE A 55 7.54 -0.50 -6.85
CA ILE A 55 7.62 0.94 -6.55
C ILE A 55 8.81 1.59 -7.28
N GLU A 56 9.97 0.96 -7.28
CA GLU A 56 11.16 1.46 -7.96
C GLU A 56 10.99 1.48 -9.48
N PHE A 57 10.40 0.43 -10.05
CA PHE A 57 10.09 0.32 -11.47
C PHE A 57 9.12 1.43 -11.93
N ALA A 58 8.05 1.68 -11.17
CA ALA A 58 7.10 2.75 -11.44
C ALA A 58 7.78 4.12 -11.50
N LYS A 59 8.70 4.40 -10.57
CA LYS A 59 9.48 5.65 -10.55
C LYS A 59 10.41 5.77 -11.75
N ASN A 60 11.14 4.70 -12.08
CA ASN A 60 12.14 4.70 -13.16
C ASN A 60 11.51 4.75 -14.56
N HIS A 61 10.25 4.36 -14.71
CA HIS A 61 9.56 4.28 -16.01
C HIS A 61 8.29 5.14 -16.10
N LYS A 62 8.18 6.17 -15.25
CA LYS A 62 6.98 7.01 -15.09
C LYS A 62 6.36 7.47 -16.41
N ASP A 63 7.12 8.13 -17.29
CA ASP A 63 6.57 8.71 -18.53
C ASP A 63 6.07 7.64 -19.51
N LYS A 64 6.78 6.51 -19.58
CA LYS A 64 6.42 5.39 -20.46
C LYS A 64 5.13 4.71 -19.97
N ILE A 65 5.01 4.54 -18.66
CA ILE A 65 3.82 3.94 -18.04
C ILE A 65 2.62 4.89 -18.16
N ALA A 66 2.81 6.18 -17.88
CA ALA A 66 1.78 7.21 -18.04
C ALA A 66 1.21 7.21 -19.46
N LYS A 67 2.08 7.24 -20.49
CA LYS A 67 1.67 7.17 -21.89
C LYS A 67 0.88 5.90 -22.21
N ARG A 68 1.23 4.76 -21.63
CA ARG A 68 0.49 3.49 -21.82
C ARG A 68 -0.87 3.52 -21.14
N GLY A 69 -0.98 4.10 -19.96
CA GLY A 69 -2.25 4.32 -19.27
C GLY A 69 -3.18 5.23 -20.08
N GLU A 70 -2.68 6.37 -20.56
CA GLU A 70 -3.46 7.28 -21.42
C GLU A 70 -3.90 6.61 -22.73
N GLN A 71 -2.99 5.85 -23.38
CA GLN A 71 -3.31 5.10 -24.59
C GLN A 71 -4.39 4.05 -24.34
N PHE A 72 -4.38 3.37 -23.19
CA PHE A 72 -5.40 2.39 -22.85
C PHE A 72 -6.81 3.01 -22.86
N PHE A 73 -6.98 4.21 -22.30
CA PHE A 73 -8.28 4.87 -22.30
C PHE A 73 -8.72 5.33 -23.68
N MET A 74 -7.78 5.82 -24.50
CA MET A 74 -8.07 6.16 -25.89
C MET A 74 -8.49 4.91 -26.69
N ASP A 75 -7.76 3.80 -26.57
CA ASP A 75 -8.00 2.58 -27.35
C ASP A 75 -9.32 1.89 -26.99
N ASN A 76 -9.70 1.90 -25.71
CA ASN A 76 -10.87 1.14 -25.24
C ASN A 76 -12.13 1.99 -25.10
N PHE A 77 -12.01 3.29 -24.85
CA PHE A 77 -13.15 4.17 -24.60
C PHE A 77 -13.23 5.34 -25.58
N GLY A 78 -12.19 5.57 -26.40
CA GLY A 78 -12.13 6.74 -27.27
C GLY A 78 -11.97 8.06 -26.50
N LEU A 79 -11.50 8.00 -25.25
CA LEU A 79 -11.42 9.16 -24.36
C LEU A 79 -9.99 9.63 -24.17
N LYS A 80 -9.81 10.94 -24.23
CA LYS A 80 -8.54 11.60 -23.95
C LYS A 80 -8.41 11.87 -22.45
N VAL A 81 -7.65 11.02 -21.78
CA VAL A 81 -7.32 11.20 -20.36
C VAL A 81 -5.89 11.72 -20.19
N LYS A 82 -5.57 12.21 -18.99
CA LYS A 82 -4.23 12.62 -18.58
C LYS A 82 -3.81 11.87 -17.32
N ALA A 83 -2.62 11.27 -17.31
CA ALA A 83 -2.09 10.63 -16.13
C ALA A 83 -1.80 11.67 -15.03
N THR A 84 -2.32 11.45 -13.83
CA THR A 84 -2.12 12.31 -12.64
C THR A 84 -1.11 11.70 -11.67
N ASN A 85 -1.01 10.36 -11.64
CA ASN A 85 0.00 9.65 -10.85
C ASN A 85 0.38 8.29 -11.46
N VAL A 86 1.59 7.83 -11.17
CA VAL A 86 2.09 6.49 -11.51
C VAL A 86 2.79 5.92 -10.29
N VAL A 87 2.30 4.80 -9.78
CA VAL A 87 2.77 4.16 -8.54
C VAL A 87 2.97 2.67 -8.72
N GLY A 88 3.80 2.07 -7.87
CA GLY A 88 3.80 0.61 -7.72
C GLY A 88 2.50 0.14 -7.07
N SER A 89 1.98 -1.01 -7.49
CA SER A 89 0.76 -1.61 -6.94
C SER A 89 0.84 -3.13 -7.13
N GLY A 90 0.76 -3.89 -6.03
CA GLY A 90 1.07 -5.32 -6.04
C GLY A 90 2.50 -5.61 -6.52
N ASP A 91 2.63 -6.54 -7.46
CA ASP A 91 3.87 -6.88 -8.18
C ASP A 91 4.08 -6.03 -9.45
N GLY A 92 3.24 -5.03 -9.69
CA GLY A 92 3.21 -4.23 -10.91
C GLY A 92 3.05 -2.73 -10.68
N VAL A 93 2.35 -2.07 -11.59
CA VAL A 93 2.18 -0.61 -11.57
C VAL A 93 0.73 -0.22 -11.82
N GLU A 94 0.35 0.93 -11.28
CA GLU A 94 -0.98 1.51 -11.40
C GLU A 94 -0.89 2.96 -11.86
N VAL A 95 -1.79 3.35 -12.77
CA VAL A 95 -1.85 4.70 -13.34
C VAL A 95 -3.17 5.34 -12.95
N TYR A 96 -3.08 6.45 -12.21
CA TYR A 96 -4.21 7.32 -11.92
C TYR A 96 -4.33 8.30 -13.09
N VAL A 97 -5.54 8.44 -13.61
CA VAL A 97 -5.84 9.35 -14.72
C VAL A 97 -6.96 10.31 -14.33
N HIS A 98 -6.99 11.45 -14.99
CA HIS A 98 -8.11 12.38 -14.99
C HIS A 98 -8.63 12.52 -16.41
N CYS A 99 -9.95 12.46 -16.56
CA CYS A 99 -10.64 12.72 -17.82
C CYS A 99 -11.37 14.05 -17.71
N ASP A 100 -11.23 14.86 -18.76
CA ASP A 100 -12.03 16.04 -19.03
C ASP A 100 -12.09 16.19 -20.55
N ASP A 101 -12.97 15.41 -21.18
CA ASP A 101 -13.06 15.28 -22.63
C ASP A 101 -14.53 15.33 -23.06
N HIS A 102 -14.90 16.35 -23.83
CA HIS A 102 -16.29 16.59 -24.26
C HIS A 102 -17.32 16.54 -23.12
N ASP A 103 -17.04 17.22 -22.01
CA ASP A 103 -17.85 17.26 -20.78
C ASP A 103 -17.99 15.91 -20.05
N ILE A 104 -17.23 14.88 -20.44
CA ILE A 104 -17.09 13.62 -19.69
C ILE A 104 -15.94 13.77 -18.70
N VAL A 105 -16.27 13.75 -17.41
CA VAL A 105 -15.32 14.02 -16.32
C VAL A 105 -15.29 12.88 -15.32
N PHE A 106 -14.08 12.37 -15.04
CA PHE A 106 -13.79 11.43 -13.95
C PHE A 106 -12.32 11.51 -13.50
#